data_AF-A0A6I2UH38-F1
#
_entry.id   AF-A0A6I2UH38-F1
#
_cell.length_a   1.000
_cell.length_b   1.000
_cell.length_c   1.000
_cell.angle_alpha   90.00
_cell.angle_beta   90.00
_cell.angle_gamma   90.00
#
_symmetry.space_group_name_H-M   'P 1'
#
loop_
_entity.id
_entity.type
_entity.pdbx_description
1 polymer ?
#
loop_
_entity_poly.entity_id
_entity_poly.type
_entity_poly.pdbx_seq_one_letter_code
_entity_poly.pdbx_strand_id
1 'polypeptide(L)'
;MKIREMKLNNFRGIKELTVNFDGKNAAIFGANGTGKTTVANAFCWLLTGKSVTGEKNFSPKTVGMKKAEHSAEAVFVSDDGANTISLKKVFKEKWKKPRGQEAVLAGHETILYVNDIKVKDSEYQEAIERLLPGIGNIEALTIAGHFTEGLSVKERRSILFQLFNGSIENLIDLPEFMELKVSLEGRSVEDFRKFSEAGRKQAQAWLDEAPASISLLESTKENIIEGNIEAVQEELHSKEDQLHKLIAAAGSSDKETEKARLKRELDDAEYQYSVKQREMEEAWSTQLRAEKLALSVISDEQVEKIRKIKSLEKQVAEQMEEQEKLRKAFRDVAGKKWDEAQAVCPTCHRPLPADEAQQMRAEFEENSASIKADIVKKGKQLTEIIKQLEAEKVEAKKEVEDLEKSIASQHEAIHKLRAKEPSKIPYNQTVEYAAKFKEYKAKLASLEGDGENSQPEDNREKIEALKQEIEKHQDYLAKLKGNANIELKIAEIKKEKKVMLKRLEGFEKAVYMADNFMDKRAKMAEEEINSHFSYIKFKLFEQQVNGGMKEVCEPLIPNADGQMVDYKSANTAAQINANLEIMEALAKAYGVSVPIFIDGAERVSKIRKMDCQTIALVVSAKDDVLRVVQE
;
A
#
# COMPACT_ATOMS: atom_id res chain seq x y z
N MET A 1 -34.43 6.95 10.12
CA MET A 1 -35.49 6.03 10.55
C MET A 1 -35.85 6.32 11.99
N LYS A 2 -37.14 6.28 12.33
CA LYS A 2 -37.68 6.48 13.69
C LYS A 2 -38.63 5.34 14.05
N ILE A 3 -38.64 4.90 15.30
CA ILE A 3 -39.64 3.97 15.84
C ILE A 3 -40.87 4.75 16.32
N ARG A 4 -42.04 4.37 15.84
CA ARG A 4 -43.32 4.98 16.22
C ARG A 4 -44.01 4.18 17.31
N GLU A 5 -44.12 2.86 17.13
CA GLU A 5 -44.80 1.97 18.07
C GLU A 5 -44.04 0.66 18.18
N MET A 6 -44.08 0.03 19.36
CA MET A 6 -43.59 -1.32 19.56
C MET A 6 -44.56 -2.15 20.41
N LYS A 7 -44.80 -3.40 19.99
CA LYS A 7 -45.65 -4.38 20.66
C LYS A 7 -44.86 -5.64 21.00
N LEU A 8 -44.97 -6.11 22.22
CA LEU A 8 -44.35 -7.36 22.71
C LEU A 8 -45.42 -8.31 23.21
N ASN A 9 -45.29 -9.59 22.88
CA ASN A 9 -46.15 -10.66 23.40
C ASN A 9 -45.31 -11.86 23.83
N ASN A 10 -45.44 -12.25 25.10
CA ASN A 10 -44.65 -13.29 25.77
C ASN A 10 -43.14 -13.17 25.53
N PHE A 11 -42.60 -11.95 25.41
CA PHE A 11 -41.21 -11.71 25.08
C PHE A 11 -40.37 -11.55 26.34
N ARG A 12 -39.46 -12.50 26.63
CA ARG A 12 -38.52 -12.45 27.77
C ARG A 12 -39.15 -11.97 29.10
N GLY A 13 -40.26 -12.60 29.50
CA GLY A 13 -40.97 -12.32 30.76
C GLY A 13 -42.07 -11.27 30.66
N ILE A 14 -42.11 -10.47 29.59
CA ILE A 14 -43.20 -9.54 29.31
C ILE A 14 -44.35 -10.30 28.66
N LYS A 15 -45.50 -10.43 29.35
CA LYS A 15 -46.69 -11.09 28.81
C LYS A 15 -47.28 -10.31 27.63
N GLU A 16 -47.54 -9.03 27.83
CA GLU A 16 -48.05 -8.12 26.81
C GLU A 16 -47.58 -6.69 27.15
N LEU A 17 -47.11 -5.96 26.15
CA LEU A 17 -46.72 -4.56 26.28
C LEU A 17 -46.89 -3.85 24.94
N THR A 18 -47.50 -2.66 24.96
CA THR A 18 -47.49 -1.73 23.83
C THR A 18 -46.85 -0.44 24.27
N VAL A 19 -45.85 0.03 23.52
CA VAL A 19 -45.16 1.30 23.76
C VAL A 19 -45.33 2.18 22.54
N ASN A 20 -45.88 3.38 22.74
CA ASN A 20 -45.96 4.40 21.70
C ASN A 20 -44.90 5.48 21.92
N PHE A 21 -44.03 5.65 20.94
CA PHE A 21 -42.96 6.63 20.88
C PHE A 21 -43.32 7.85 20.01
N ASP A 22 -44.31 7.72 19.12
CA ASP A 22 -44.71 8.73 18.13
C ASP A 22 -43.54 9.33 17.31
N GLY A 23 -42.45 8.57 17.14
CA GLY A 23 -41.24 9.02 16.45
C GLY A 23 -40.43 10.08 17.21
N LYS A 24 -40.73 10.33 18.47
CA LYS A 24 -40.03 11.30 19.34
C LYS A 24 -38.99 10.63 20.22
N ASN A 25 -38.09 11.42 20.77
CA ASN A 25 -37.26 10.96 21.88
C ASN A 25 -38.17 10.56 23.06
N ALA A 26 -37.72 9.58 23.83
CA ALA A 26 -38.50 9.11 24.97
C ALA A 26 -37.60 8.60 26.10
N ALA A 27 -38.16 8.58 27.30
CA ALA A 27 -37.57 7.93 28.47
C ALA A 27 -38.51 6.81 28.97
N ILE A 28 -37.96 5.63 29.18
CA ILE A 28 -38.65 4.47 29.76
C ILE A 28 -38.18 4.31 31.21
N PHE A 29 -39.07 4.63 32.14
CA PHE A 29 -38.85 4.52 33.57
C PHE A 29 -39.32 3.17 34.10
N GLY A 30 -38.58 2.63 35.08
CA GLY A 30 -38.98 1.41 35.78
C GLY A 30 -37.94 0.96 36.80
N ALA A 31 -38.36 0.20 37.81
CA ALA A 31 -37.47 -0.43 38.77
C ALA A 31 -36.56 -1.50 38.10
N ASN A 32 -35.54 -1.99 38.80
CA ASN A 32 -34.71 -3.07 38.27
C ASN A 32 -35.55 -4.35 38.07
N GLY A 33 -35.39 -5.01 36.93
CA GLY A 33 -36.15 -6.22 36.60
C GLY A 33 -37.53 -6.01 35.95
N THR A 34 -37.99 -4.77 35.77
CA THR A 34 -39.32 -4.49 35.16
C THR A 34 -39.41 -4.68 33.64
N GLY A 35 -38.29 -5.00 32.98
CA GLY A 35 -38.26 -5.26 31.53
C GLY A 35 -37.79 -4.11 30.64
N LYS A 36 -37.20 -3.04 31.19
CA LYS A 36 -36.63 -1.91 30.40
C LYS A 36 -35.68 -2.38 29.28
N THR A 37 -34.65 -3.14 29.65
CA THR A 37 -33.69 -3.71 28.69
C THR A 37 -34.36 -4.71 27.74
N THR A 38 -35.44 -5.37 28.16
CA THR A 38 -36.22 -6.28 27.30
C THR A 38 -36.85 -5.56 26.12
N VAL A 39 -37.32 -4.31 26.31
CA VAL A 39 -37.83 -3.44 25.25
C VAL A 39 -36.72 -3.14 24.23
N ALA A 40 -35.54 -2.73 24.68
CA ALA A 40 -34.39 -2.49 23.79
C ALA A 40 -33.93 -3.78 23.07
N ASN A 41 -33.91 -4.92 23.76
CA ASN A 41 -33.60 -6.22 23.17
C ASN A 41 -34.56 -6.60 22.05
N ALA A 42 -35.86 -6.29 22.19
CA ALA A 42 -36.84 -6.55 21.16
C ALA A 42 -36.59 -5.72 19.89
N PHE A 43 -36.29 -4.43 20.05
CA PHE A 43 -35.90 -3.55 18.95
C PHE A 43 -34.67 -4.11 18.20
N CYS A 44 -33.59 -4.42 18.91
CA CYS A 44 -32.39 -4.97 18.29
C CYS A 44 -32.66 -6.33 17.65
N TRP A 45 -33.45 -7.19 18.30
CA TRP A 45 -33.79 -8.52 17.77
C TRP A 45 -34.59 -8.45 16.47
N LEU A 46 -35.48 -7.46 16.32
CA LEU A 46 -36.20 -7.23 15.07
C LEU A 46 -35.26 -6.95 13.90
N LEU A 47 -34.19 -6.18 14.12
CA LEU A 47 -33.25 -5.79 13.08
C LEU A 47 -32.15 -6.84 12.85
N THR A 48 -31.50 -7.32 13.91
CA THR A 48 -30.26 -8.11 13.81
C THR A 48 -30.40 -9.55 14.30
N GLY A 49 -31.50 -9.86 14.99
CA GLY A 49 -31.66 -11.14 15.69
C GLY A 49 -30.83 -11.26 16.96
N LYS A 50 -30.15 -10.19 17.40
CA LYS A 50 -29.33 -10.15 18.63
C LYS A 50 -29.97 -9.26 19.71
N SER A 51 -29.42 -9.32 20.91
CA SER A 51 -29.81 -8.47 22.04
C SER A 51 -28.92 -7.22 22.11
N VAL A 52 -29.42 -6.14 22.71
CA VAL A 52 -28.58 -4.95 23.00
C VAL A 52 -27.54 -5.22 24.10
N THR A 53 -27.73 -6.30 24.86
CA THR A 53 -26.80 -6.72 25.92
C THR A 53 -25.61 -7.55 25.42
N GLY A 54 -25.58 -7.91 24.14
CA GLY A 54 -24.54 -8.79 23.58
C GLY A 54 -24.65 -10.26 24.02
N GLU A 55 -25.84 -10.71 24.45
CA GLU A 55 -26.09 -12.09 24.86
C GLU A 55 -25.85 -13.06 23.70
N LYS A 56 -24.93 -14.01 23.89
CA LYS A 56 -24.69 -15.09 22.91
C LYS A 56 -25.93 -15.97 22.79
N ASN A 57 -26.34 -16.29 21.56
CA ASN A 57 -27.50 -17.12 21.26
C ASN A 57 -28.81 -16.58 21.87
N PHE A 58 -29.00 -15.26 21.81
CA PHE A 58 -30.22 -14.62 22.33
C PHE A 58 -31.50 -15.29 21.82
N SER A 59 -32.37 -15.67 22.76
CA SER A 59 -33.70 -16.22 22.47
C SER A 59 -34.80 -15.27 22.94
N PRO A 60 -35.88 -15.00 22.19
CA PRO A 60 -37.00 -14.19 22.68
C PRO A 60 -37.91 -14.95 23.66
N LYS A 61 -37.69 -16.26 23.83
CA LYS A 61 -38.57 -17.18 24.57
C LYS A 61 -38.68 -16.80 26.05
N THR A 62 -39.92 -16.71 26.55
CA THR A 62 -40.18 -16.61 27.98
C THR A 62 -40.02 -17.97 28.66
N VAL A 63 -39.17 -18.02 29.69
CA VAL A 63 -38.88 -19.26 30.44
C VAL A 63 -40.17 -19.83 31.05
N GLY A 64 -40.35 -21.15 30.93
CA GLY A 64 -41.52 -21.85 31.49
C GLY A 64 -42.76 -21.87 30.59
N MET A 65 -42.81 -21.08 29.52
CA MET A 65 -43.91 -21.12 28.54
C MET A 65 -43.61 -22.14 27.43
N LYS A 66 -44.45 -23.19 27.34
CA LYS A 66 -44.45 -24.19 26.26
C LYS A 66 -45.62 -23.92 25.33
N LYS A 67 -45.47 -24.25 24.04
CA LYS A 67 -46.50 -24.11 23.00
C LYS A 67 -47.08 -22.68 22.88
N ALA A 68 -46.31 -21.68 23.29
CA ALA A 68 -46.66 -20.26 23.17
C ALA A 68 -45.92 -19.62 22.00
N GLU A 69 -46.50 -18.56 21.45
CA GLU A 69 -45.82 -17.66 20.52
C GLU A 69 -45.17 -16.52 21.31
N HIS A 70 -43.92 -16.20 20.94
CA HIS A 70 -43.13 -15.12 21.51
C HIS A 70 -42.84 -14.13 20.40
N SER A 71 -43.33 -12.90 20.51
CA SER A 71 -43.22 -11.95 19.40
C SER A 71 -42.84 -10.55 19.82
N ALA A 72 -42.18 -9.89 18.89
CA ALA A 72 -41.96 -8.46 18.88
C ALA A 72 -42.45 -7.93 17.53
N GLU A 73 -43.00 -6.74 17.54
CA GLU A 73 -43.47 -6.01 16.37
C GLU A 73 -43.17 -4.53 16.58
N ALA A 74 -42.61 -3.87 15.57
CA ALA A 74 -42.35 -2.43 15.62
C ALA A 74 -42.74 -1.77 14.30
N VAL A 75 -43.28 -0.55 14.41
CA VAL A 75 -43.59 0.32 13.27
C VAL A 75 -42.48 1.37 13.15
N PHE A 76 -41.79 1.33 12.02
CA PHE A 76 -40.73 2.27 11.66
C PHE A 76 -41.23 3.27 10.62
N VAL A 77 -40.73 4.50 10.73
CA VAL A 77 -41.02 5.59 9.80
C VAL A 77 -39.69 6.13 9.26
N SER A 78 -39.63 6.46 7.98
CA SER A 78 -38.48 7.16 7.38
C SER A 78 -38.32 8.57 7.95
N ASP A 79 -37.13 9.17 7.83
CA ASP A 79 -36.87 10.48 8.44
C ASP A 79 -37.71 11.62 7.85
N ASP A 80 -38.10 11.50 6.59
CA ASP A 80 -39.00 12.41 5.87
C ASP A 80 -40.49 12.17 6.19
N GLY A 81 -40.82 11.14 6.97
CA GLY A 81 -42.20 10.77 7.32
C GLY A 81 -43.00 10.10 6.19
N ALA A 82 -42.41 9.93 5.00
CA ALA A 82 -43.13 9.49 3.80
C ALA A 82 -43.41 7.99 3.77
N ASN A 83 -42.53 7.18 4.37
CA ASN A 83 -42.62 5.72 4.34
C ASN A 83 -42.80 5.17 5.75
N THR A 84 -43.79 4.28 5.90
CA THR A 84 -44.02 3.53 7.13
C THR A 84 -43.93 2.03 6.83
N ILE A 85 -43.24 1.30 7.69
CA ILE A 85 -43.10 -0.15 7.58
C ILE A 85 -43.24 -0.80 8.96
N SER A 86 -44.00 -1.89 9.06
CA SER A 86 -44.02 -2.73 10.25
C SER A 86 -43.14 -3.96 10.06
N LEU A 87 -42.28 -4.22 11.04
CA LEU A 87 -41.48 -5.44 11.11
C LEU A 87 -41.91 -6.25 12.31
N LYS A 88 -42.17 -7.54 12.10
CA LYS A 88 -42.57 -8.46 13.16
C LYS A 88 -41.88 -9.80 13.03
N LYS A 89 -41.43 -10.31 14.17
CA LYS A 89 -40.87 -11.65 14.31
C LYS A 89 -41.67 -12.42 15.36
N VAL A 90 -42.10 -13.63 15.02
CA VAL A 90 -42.82 -14.56 15.90
C VAL A 90 -42.00 -15.83 16.07
N PHE A 91 -41.43 -16.03 17.25
CA PHE A 91 -40.68 -17.22 17.62
C PHE A 91 -41.58 -18.22 18.33
N LYS A 92 -41.56 -19.48 17.88
CA LYS A 92 -42.34 -20.55 18.52
C LYS A 92 -41.67 -21.92 18.44
N GLU A 93 -42.14 -22.81 19.29
CA GLU A 93 -41.75 -24.21 19.27
C GLU A 93 -42.35 -24.93 18.05
N LYS A 94 -41.49 -25.68 17.35
CA LYS A 94 -41.91 -26.55 16.26
C LYS A 94 -42.16 -27.94 16.81
N TRP A 95 -43.40 -28.40 16.77
CA TRP A 95 -43.79 -29.72 17.25
C TRP A 95 -44.04 -30.65 16.06
N LYS A 96 -43.43 -31.84 16.07
CA LYS A 96 -43.73 -32.90 15.08
C LYS A 96 -44.46 -34.03 15.79
N LYS A 97 -45.45 -34.62 15.11
CA LYS A 97 -46.16 -35.79 15.61
C LYS A 97 -45.78 -37.01 14.76
N PRO A 98 -44.83 -37.86 15.21
CA PRO A 98 -44.57 -39.14 14.58
C PRO A 98 -45.83 -40.02 14.60
N ARG A 99 -45.99 -40.86 13.56
CA ARG A 99 -47.20 -41.69 13.40
C ARG A 99 -47.35 -42.62 14.62
N GLY A 100 -48.46 -42.50 15.34
CA GLY A 100 -48.78 -43.31 16.53
C GLY A 100 -48.17 -42.83 17.86
N GLN A 101 -47.46 -41.69 17.91
CA GLN A 101 -46.85 -41.14 19.13
C GLN A 101 -47.40 -39.76 19.50
N GLU A 102 -47.11 -39.32 20.73
CA GLU A 102 -47.37 -37.93 21.15
C GLU A 102 -46.47 -36.94 20.37
N ALA A 103 -46.93 -35.69 20.29
CA ALA A 103 -46.16 -34.65 19.60
C ALA A 103 -44.87 -34.37 20.39
N VAL A 104 -43.72 -34.48 19.71
CA VAL A 104 -42.40 -34.20 20.25
C VAL A 104 -41.88 -32.86 19.75
N LEU A 105 -41.13 -32.16 20.61
CA LEU A 105 -40.48 -30.91 20.24
C LEU A 105 -39.40 -31.20 19.19
N ALA A 106 -39.56 -30.66 17.99
CA ALA A 106 -38.69 -30.88 16.84
C ALA A 106 -37.74 -29.71 16.57
N GLY A 107 -37.77 -28.67 17.42
CA GLY A 107 -36.94 -27.47 17.32
C GLY A 107 -37.75 -26.20 17.56
N HIS A 108 -37.24 -25.09 17.05
CA HIS A 108 -37.91 -23.79 17.08
C HIS A 108 -37.93 -23.21 15.67
N GLU A 109 -38.90 -22.33 15.40
CA GLU A 109 -38.95 -21.58 14.15
C GLU A 109 -39.32 -20.12 14.44
N THR A 110 -38.80 -19.22 13.60
CA THR A 110 -39.16 -17.80 13.59
C THR A 110 -39.95 -17.52 12.32
N ILE A 111 -41.16 -16.98 12.48
CA ILE A 111 -41.99 -16.50 11.38
C ILE A 111 -41.83 -15.00 11.27
N LEU A 112 -41.59 -14.52 10.06
CA LEU A 112 -41.30 -13.13 9.75
C LEU A 112 -42.49 -12.48 9.05
N TYR A 113 -42.80 -11.24 9.41
CA TYR A 113 -43.83 -10.44 8.74
C TYR A 113 -43.31 -9.03 8.45
N VAL A 114 -43.70 -8.52 7.28
CA VAL A 114 -43.51 -7.13 6.87
C VAL A 114 -44.87 -6.58 6.50
N ASN A 115 -45.31 -5.48 7.13
CA ASN A 115 -46.65 -4.92 6.92
C ASN A 115 -47.77 -5.95 7.08
N ASP A 116 -47.68 -6.77 8.13
CA ASP A 116 -48.59 -7.88 8.46
C ASP A 116 -48.64 -9.04 7.43
N ILE A 117 -47.83 -8.98 6.38
CA ILE A 117 -47.71 -10.04 5.38
C ILE A 117 -46.57 -10.97 5.79
N LYS A 118 -46.84 -12.29 5.84
CA LYS A 118 -45.82 -13.30 6.10
C LYS A 118 -44.83 -13.37 4.94
N VAL A 119 -43.54 -13.24 5.25
CA VAL A 119 -42.47 -13.19 4.25
C VAL A 119 -41.38 -14.23 4.52
N LYS A 120 -40.53 -14.47 3.53
CA LYS A 120 -39.28 -15.24 3.68
C LYS A 120 -38.18 -14.37 4.29
N ASP A 121 -37.11 -15.00 4.75
CA ASP A 121 -35.96 -14.31 5.33
C ASP A 121 -35.33 -13.28 4.37
N SER A 122 -35.16 -13.63 3.09
CA SER A 122 -34.63 -12.70 2.07
C SER A 122 -35.47 -11.43 1.92
N GLU A 123 -36.79 -11.56 1.87
CA GLU A 123 -37.73 -10.42 1.76
C GLU A 123 -37.74 -9.55 3.03
N TYR A 124 -37.53 -10.16 4.19
CA TYR A 124 -37.38 -9.43 5.46
C TYR A 124 -36.05 -8.67 5.52
N GLN A 125 -34.95 -9.26 5.04
CA GLN A 125 -33.67 -8.56 4.91
C GLN A 125 -33.75 -7.42 3.89
N GLU A 126 -34.44 -7.59 2.77
CA GLU A 126 -34.68 -6.49 1.82
C GLU A 126 -35.49 -5.36 2.45
N ALA A 127 -36.45 -5.67 3.33
CA ALA A 127 -37.19 -4.64 4.06
C ALA A 127 -36.29 -3.86 5.03
N ILE A 128 -35.33 -4.53 5.68
CA ILE A 128 -34.30 -3.86 6.50
C ILE A 128 -33.36 -3.03 5.63
N GLU A 129 -32.89 -3.56 4.50
CA GLU A 129 -32.02 -2.84 3.55
C GLU A 129 -32.70 -1.56 3.01
N ARG A 130 -34.01 -1.59 2.77
CA ARG A 130 -34.77 -0.38 2.38
C ARG A 130 -34.83 0.66 3.51
N LEU A 131 -34.80 0.23 4.77
CA LEU A 131 -34.77 1.13 5.92
C LEU A 131 -33.38 1.68 6.21
N LEU A 132 -32.36 0.84 6.01
CA LEU A 132 -30.97 1.04 6.40
C LEU A 132 -30.02 0.62 5.26
N PRO A 133 -30.03 1.35 4.13
CA PRO A 133 -29.32 0.95 2.92
C PRO A 133 -27.80 1.01 3.10
N GLY A 134 -27.10 0.01 2.56
CA GLY A 134 -25.63 -0.03 2.51
C GLY A 134 -24.95 -0.39 3.82
N ILE A 135 -25.70 -0.85 4.83
CA ILE A 135 -25.18 -1.14 6.16
C ILE A 135 -24.90 -2.63 6.34
N GLY A 136 -23.64 -3.02 6.20
CA GLY A 136 -23.22 -4.42 6.43
C GLY A 136 -23.23 -4.87 7.89
N ASN A 137 -23.17 -3.94 8.85
CA ASN A 137 -23.12 -4.24 10.30
C ASN A 137 -24.05 -3.29 11.07
N ILE A 138 -25.33 -3.67 11.14
CA ILE A 138 -26.38 -2.88 11.82
C ILE A 138 -26.14 -2.83 13.34
N GLU A 139 -25.51 -3.87 13.90
CA GLU A 139 -25.16 -3.95 15.31
C GLU A 139 -24.23 -2.81 15.75
N ALA A 140 -23.29 -2.39 14.90
CA ALA A 140 -22.40 -1.27 15.18
C ALA A 140 -23.13 0.06 15.38
N LEU A 141 -24.36 0.18 14.85
CA LEU A 141 -25.23 1.36 14.95
C LEU A 141 -26.31 1.23 16.03
N THR A 142 -26.62 0.01 16.47
CA THR A 142 -27.78 -0.27 17.34
C THR A 142 -27.41 -0.82 18.72
N ILE A 143 -26.21 -1.36 18.90
CA ILE A 143 -25.75 -1.99 20.15
C ILE A 143 -24.54 -1.22 20.69
N ALA A 144 -24.72 -0.53 21.82
CA ALA A 144 -23.65 0.26 22.43
C ALA A 144 -22.47 -0.66 22.79
N GLY A 145 -21.26 -0.29 22.35
CA GLY A 145 -20.06 -1.10 22.56
C GLY A 145 -19.81 -2.21 21.53
N HIS A 146 -20.74 -2.49 20.61
CA HIS A 146 -20.50 -3.52 19.58
C HIS A 146 -19.31 -3.19 18.69
N PHE A 147 -19.21 -1.93 18.26
CA PHE A 147 -18.06 -1.49 17.47
C PHE A 147 -16.74 -1.63 18.24
N THR A 148 -16.70 -1.23 19.51
CA THR A 148 -15.47 -1.14 20.30
C THR A 148 -15.01 -2.48 20.89
N GLU A 149 -15.95 -3.31 21.32
CA GLU A 149 -15.68 -4.56 22.06
C GLU A 149 -16.11 -5.82 21.29
N GLY A 150 -17.12 -5.70 20.42
CA GLY A 150 -17.65 -6.82 19.64
C GLY A 150 -16.90 -7.13 18.35
N LEU A 151 -16.23 -6.13 17.77
CA LEU A 151 -15.49 -6.26 16.51
C LEU A 151 -13.98 -6.41 16.72
N SER A 152 -13.35 -7.23 15.88
CA SER A 152 -11.90 -7.34 15.83
C SER A 152 -11.27 -6.02 15.34
N VAL A 153 -9.97 -5.83 15.63
CA VAL A 153 -9.19 -4.68 15.10
C VAL A 153 -9.32 -4.59 13.58
N LYS A 154 -9.27 -5.73 12.88
CA LYS A 154 -9.38 -5.78 11.41
C LYS A 154 -10.74 -5.28 10.91
N GLU A 155 -11.83 -5.72 11.56
CA GLU A 155 -13.19 -5.29 11.20
C GLU A 155 -13.41 -3.80 11.50
N ARG A 156 -12.98 -3.33 12.67
CA ARG A 156 -13.05 -1.89 13.04
C ARG A 156 -12.34 -1.02 12.00
N ARG A 157 -11.09 -1.38 11.65
CA ARG A 157 -10.31 -0.69 10.60
C ARG A 157 -11.05 -0.70 9.27
N SER A 158 -11.51 -1.88 8.82
CA SER A 158 -12.23 -2.00 7.55
C SER A 158 -13.42 -1.04 7.47
N ILE A 159 -14.21 -0.93 8.54
CA ILE A 159 -15.37 -0.01 8.59
C ILE A 159 -14.90 1.45 8.53
N LEU A 160 -13.95 1.87 9.37
CA LEU A 160 -13.48 3.27 9.39
C LEU A 160 -12.85 3.68 8.06
N PHE A 161 -11.97 2.86 7.50
CA PHE A 161 -11.34 3.16 6.22
C PHE A 161 -12.37 3.12 5.07
N GLN A 162 -13.32 2.19 5.06
CA GLN A 162 -14.35 2.20 4.01
C GLN A 162 -15.20 3.48 4.03
N LEU A 163 -15.47 4.03 5.21
CA LEU A 163 -16.36 5.18 5.38
C LEU A 163 -15.66 6.54 5.27
N PHE A 164 -14.36 6.61 5.60
CA PHE A 164 -13.68 7.88 5.83
C PHE A 164 -12.34 8.03 5.08
N ASN A 165 -12.04 7.22 4.06
CA ASN A 165 -10.74 7.21 3.35
C ASN A 165 -10.71 8.02 2.04
N GLY A 166 -11.42 9.15 1.98
CA GLY A 166 -11.60 9.91 0.74
C GLY A 166 -10.34 10.64 0.23
N SER A 167 -9.34 10.88 1.09
CA SER A 167 -8.27 11.85 0.79
C SER A 167 -6.87 11.25 0.55
N ILE A 168 -6.71 9.92 0.62
CA ILE A 168 -5.38 9.28 0.69
C ILE A 168 -4.87 8.75 -0.65
N GLU A 169 -5.74 8.57 -1.64
CA GLU A 169 -5.40 7.93 -2.92
C GLU A 169 -4.30 8.66 -3.70
N ASN A 170 -4.18 9.97 -3.53
CA ASN A 170 -3.22 10.82 -4.24
C ASN A 170 -1.95 11.15 -3.42
N LEU A 171 -1.75 10.52 -2.26
CA LEU A 171 -0.61 10.87 -1.39
C LEU A 171 0.74 10.67 -2.09
N ILE A 172 0.86 9.58 -2.87
CA ILE A 172 2.10 9.26 -3.60
C ILE A 172 2.43 10.27 -4.70
N ASP A 173 1.46 11.12 -5.07
CA ASP A 173 1.61 12.17 -6.07
C ASP A 173 2.13 13.50 -5.52
N LEU A 174 2.30 13.63 -4.20
CA LEU A 174 2.89 14.83 -3.60
C LEU A 174 4.36 15.01 -4.00
N PRO A 175 4.84 16.26 -4.15
CA PRO A 175 6.22 16.54 -4.57
C PRO A 175 7.30 15.84 -3.74
N GLU A 176 7.07 15.70 -2.43
CA GLU A 176 8.00 15.05 -1.48
C GLU A 176 8.16 13.54 -1.72
N PHE A 177 7.20 12.88 -2.39
CA PHE A 177 7.23 11.45 -2.68
C PHE A 177 7.51 11.12 -4.15
N MET A 178 7.82 12.11 -4.99
CA MET A 178 8.09 11.89 -6.42
C MET A 178 9.28 10.94 -6.65
N GLU A 179 10.35 11.07 -5.87
CA GLU A 179 11.51 10.17 -5.96
C GLU A 179 11.13 8.72 -5.64
N LEU A 180 10.33 8.52 -4.59
CA LEU A 180 9.78 7.21 -4.24
C LEU A 180 8.91 6.67 -5.38
N LYS A 181 7.96 7.47 -5.89
CA LYS A 181 7.03 7.08 -6.95
C LYS A 181 7.75 6.56 -8.20
N VAL A 182 8.80 7.25 -8.63
CA VAL A 182 9.63 6.83 -9.77
C VAL A 182 10.39 5.54 -9.45
N SER A 183 10.88 5.39 -8.21
CA SER A 183 11.64 4.21 -7.77
C SER A 183 10.80 2.94 -7.61
N LEU A 184 9.46 3.04 -7.58
CA LEU A 184 8.59 1.88 -7.34
C LEU A 184 8.68 0.83 -8.45
N GLU A 185 9.05 1.19 -9.69
CA GLU A 185 9.13 0.26 -10.83
C GLU A 185 7.84 -0.58 -11.01
N GLY A 186 6.67 0.00 -10.73
CA GLY A 186 5.37 -0.69 -10.79
C GLY A 186 5.01 -1.54 -9.57
N ARG A 187 5.82 -1.55 -8.50
CA ARG A 187 5.53 -2.23 -7.22
C ARG A 187 4.66 -1.36 -6.31
N SER A 188 3.97 -2.00 -5.36
CA SER A 188 3.41 -1.29 -4.20
C SER A 188 4.54 -0.71 -3.33
N VAL A 189 4.26 0.32 -2.54
CA VAL A 189 5.26 0.90 -1.62
C VAL A 189 5.72 -0.15 -0.61
N GLU A 190 4.79 -0.98 -0.14
CA GLU A 190 5.07 -2.08 0.79
C GLU A 190 6.00 -3.14 0.18
N ASP A 191 5.80 -3.51 -1.09
CA ASP A 191 6.68 -4.48 -1.78
C ASP A 191 8.03 -3.87 -2.14
N PHE A 192 8.06 -2.60 -2.56
CA PHE A 192 9.29 -1.85 -2.78
C PHE A 192 10.15 -1.77 -1.52
N ARG A 193 9.53 -1.50 -0.37
CA ARG A 193 10.19 -1.51 0.94
C ARG A 193 10.76 -2.89 1.27
N LYS A 194 9.97 -3.96 1.15
CA LYS A 194 10.42 -5.33 1.44
C LYS A 194 11.59 -5.74 0.55
N PHE A 195 11.52 -5.43 -0.74
CA PHE A 195 12.60 -5.66 -1.69
C PHE A 195 13.87 -4.91 -1.30
N SER A 196 13.75 -3.62 -0.99
CA SER A 196 14.88 -2.77 -0.62
C SER A 196 15.52 -3.22 0.69
N GLU A 197 14.72 -3.63 1.67
CA GLU A 197 15.22 -4.16 2.95
C GLU A 197 15.96 -5.50 2.78
N ALA A 198 15.49 -6.38 1.88
CA ALA A 198 16.22 -7.60 1.54
C ALA A 198 17.56 -7.29 0.85
N GLY A 199 17.57 -6.35 -0.10
CA GLY A 199 18.78 -5.86 -0.76
C GLY A 199 19.77 -5.23 0.23
N ARG A 200 19.28 -4.42 1.17
CA ARG A 200 20.07 -3.82 2.26
C ARG A 200 20.77 -4.89 3.08
N LYS A 201 20.03 -5.90 3.55
CA LYS A 201 20.58 -7.01 4.35
C LYS A 201 21.63 -7.81 3.58
N GLN A 202 21.37 -8.11 2.31
CA GLN A 202 22.31 -8.84 1.47
C GLN A 202 23.60 -8.05 1.22
N ALA A 203 23.49 -6.75 0.91
CA ALA A 203 24.65 -5.88 0.73
C ALA A 203 25.47 -5.75 2.01
N GLN A 204 24.81 -5.59 3.16
CA GLN A 204 25.48 -5.53 4.47
C GLN A 204 26.22 -6.83 4.78
N ALA A 205 25.57 -7.99 4.62
CA ALA A 205 26.21 -9.28 4.87
C ALA A 205 27.47 -9.50 4.02
N TRP A 206 27.40 -9.16 2.72
CA TRP A 206 28.57 -9.23 1.84
C TRP A 206 29.70 -8.29 2.31
N LEU A 207 29.36 -7.07 2.73
CA LEU A 207 30.33 -6.08 3.22
C LEU A 207 31.00 -6.52 4.52
N ASP A 208 30.27 -7.24 5.38
CA ASP A 208 30.78 -7.81 6.64
C ASP A 208 31.71 -9.01 6.37
N GLU A 209 31.45 -9.80 5.33
CA GLU A 209 32.26 -10.95 4.93
C GLU A 209 33.54 -10.57 4.16
N ALA A 210 33.50 -9.51 3.36
CA ALA A 210 34.60 -9.11 2.47
C ALA A 210 35.97 -8.93 3.18
N PRO A 211 36.08 -8.34 4.39
CA PRO A 211 37.35 -8.26 5.13
C PRO A 211 37.94 -9.64 5.46
N ALA A 212 37.10 -10.60 5.84
CA ALA A 212 37.55 -11.95 6.15
C ALA A 212 38.06 -12.67 4.89
N SER A 213 37.39 -12.49 3.75
CA SER A 213 37.83 -13.04 2.46
C SER A 213 39.17 -12.44 2.00
N ILE A 214 39.37 -11.13 2.17
CA ILE A 214 40.65 -10.46 1.86
C ILE A 214 41.77 -11.01 2.75
N SER A 215 41.53 -11.07 4.07
CA SER A 215 42.52 -11.59 5.04
C SER A 215 42.92 -13.05 4.72
N LEU A 216 41.96 -13.90 4.34
CA LEU A 216 42.24 -15.26 3.92
C LEU A 216 43.14 -15.30 2.68
N LEU A 217 42.83 -14.51 1.64
CA LEU A 217 43.66 -14.41 0.45
C LEU A 217 45.07 -13.89 0.76
N GLU A 218 45.19 -12.88 1.61
CA GLU A 218 46.48 -12.35 2.06
C GLU A 218 47.31 -13.41 2.79
N SER A 219 46.68 -14.25 3.61
CA SER A 219 47.36 -15.34 4.32
C SER A 219 47.92 -16.45 3.42
N THR A 220 47.42 -16.57 2.18
CA THR A 220 47.90 -17.54 1.18
C THR A 220 49.07 -17.05 0.34
N LYS A 221 49.49 -15.79 0.49
CA LYS A 221 50.65 -15.27 -0.22
C LYS A 221 51.92 -15.97 0.25
N GLU A 222 52.78 -16.35 -0.69
CA GLU A 222 54.09 -16.89 -0.36
C GLU A 222 55.07 -15.77 -0.01
N ASN A 223 55.89 -16.01 1.03
CA ASN A 223 56.87 -15.03 1.50
C ASN A 223 58.14 -15.11 0.65
N ILE A 224 58.15 -14.35 -0.44
CA ILE A 224 59.25 -14.23 -1.39
C ILE A 224 59.68 -12.76 -1.53
N ILE A 225 60.91 -12.53 -1.98
CA ILE A 225 61.37 -11.19 -2.34
C ILE A 225 60.53 -10.71 -3.53
N GLU A 226 60.04 -9.46 -3.50
CA GLU A 226 59.35 -8.88 -4.65
C GLU A 226 60.34 -8.67 -5.80
N GLY A 227 59.98 -9.15 -6.98
CA GLY A 227 60.78 -9.04 -8.19
C GLY A 227 59.91 -8.64 -9.38
N ASN A 228 60.50 -7.94 -10.35
CA ASN A 228 59.81 -7.65 -11.59
C ASN A 228 59.63 -8.96 -12.38
N ILE A 229 58.39 -9.38 -12.56
CA ILE A 229 58.02 -10.60 -13.30
C ILE A 229 58.65 -10.61 -14.70
N GLU A 230 58.64 -9.48 -15.41
CA GLU A 230 59.20 -9.35 -16.75
C GLU A 230 60.72 -9.53 -16.73
N ALA A 231 61.42 -8.92 -15.77
CA ALA A 231 62.88 -9.03 -15.64
C ALA A 231 63.31 -10.45 -15.26
N VAL A 232 62.59 -11.11 -14.33
CA VAL A 232 62.86 -12.51 -13.95
C VAL A 232 62.57 -13.45 -15.12
N GLN A 233 61.54 -13.15 -15.91
CA GLN A 233 61.19 -13.92 -17.11
C GLN A 233 62.22 -13.72 -18.24
N GLU A 234 62.75 -12.52 -18.42
CA GLU A 234 63.88 -12.25 -19.34
C GLU A 234 65.16 -12.93 -18.88
N GLU A 235 65.46 -12.91 -17.59
CA GLU A 235 66.63 -13.59 -17.02
C GLU A 235 66.52 -15.11 -17.18
N LEU A 236 65.31 -15.66 -16.97
CA LEU A 236 64.99 -17.05 -17.24
C LEU A 236 65.20 -17.38 -18.73
N HIS A 237 64.68 -16.56 -19.65
CA HIS A 237 64.90 -16.73 -21.09
C HIS A 237 66.38 -16.66 -21.45
N SER A 238 67.15 -15.73 -20.87
CA SER A 238 68.60 -15.63 -21.10
C SER A 238 69.33 -16.88 -20.61
N LYS A 239 68.93 -17.45 -19.47
CA LYS A 239 69.52 -18.70 -18.95
C LYS A 239 69.12 -19.91 -19.79
N GLU A 240 67.86 -19.97 -20.25
CA GLU A 240 67.39 -20.96 -21.23
C GLU A 240 68.21 -20.85 -22.54
N ASP A 241 68.44 -19.64 -23.07
CA ASP A 241 69.28 -19.39 -24.25
C ASP A 241 70.76 -19.76 -24.05
N GLN A 242 71.31 -19.54 -22.85
CA GLN A 242 72.68 -19.96 -22.50
C GLN A 242 72.79 -21.49 -22.41
N LEU A 243 71.80 -22.14 -21.80
CA LEU A 243 71.68 -23.59 -21.77
C LEU A 243 71.61 -24.15 -23.20
N HIS A 244 70.80 -23.55 -24.07
CA HIS A 244 70.71 -23.91 -25.48
C HIS A 244 72.04 -23.75 -26.21
N LYS A 245 72.78 -22.66 -26.01
CA LYS A 245 74.09 -22.45 -26.63
C LYS A 245 75.11 -23.49 -26.17
N LEU A 246 75.13 -23.84 -24.89
CA LEU A 246 76.03 -24.85 -24.33
C LEU A 246 75.71 -26.26 -24.84
N ILE A 247 74.43 -26.58 -25.00
CA ILE A 247 73.99 -27.89 -25.51
C ILE A 247 74.19 -27.97 -27.04
N ALA A 248 73.96 -26.89 -27.78
CA ALA A 248 74.29 -26.80 -29.20
C ALA A 248 75.81 -26.91 -29.46
N ALA A 249 76.64 -26.24 -28.64
CA ALA A 249 78.10 -26.36 -28.69
C ALA A 249 78.61 -27.75 -28.29
N ALA A 250 77.83 -28.53 -27.53
CA ALA A 250 78.10 -29.91 -27.16
C ALA A 250 77.67 -30.94 -28.22
N GLY A 251 77.12 -30.52 -29.37
CA GLY A 251 76.85 -31.39 -30.52
C GLY A 251 75.43 -31.95 -30.66
N SER A 252 74.43 -31.46 -29.91
CA SER A 252 73.03 -31.89 -30.03
C SER A 252 72.12 -30.73 -30.50
N SER A 253 72.21 -30.34 -31.77
CA SER A 253 71.88 -28.95 -32.17
C SER A 253 70.46 -28.62 -32.63
N ASP A 254 69.54 -29.56 -32.89
CA ASP A 254 68.24 -29.18 -33.50
C ASP A 254 67.02 -29.32 -32.58
N LYS A 255 67.11 -30.18 -31.57
CA LYS A 255 65.92 -30.55 -30.77
C LYS A 255 65.54 -29.49 -29.74
N GLU A 256 66.52 -28.77 -29.22
CA GLU A 256 66.33 -27.88 -28.09
C GLU A 256 65.94 -26.45 -28.50
N THR A 257 66.51 -25.96 -29.61
CA THR A 257 66.05 -24.77 -30.34
C THR A 257 64.58 -24.88 -30.73
N GLU A 258 64.13 -26.07 -31.13
CA GLU A 258 62.73 -26.33 -31.45
C GLU A 258 61.83 -26.32 -30.20
N LYS A 259 62.29 -26.82 -29.04
CA LYS A 259 61.54 -26.73 -27.77
C LYS A 259 61.30 -25.28 -27.35
N ALA A 260 62.28 -24.39 -27.49
CA ALA A 260 62.15 -22.96 -27.17
C ALA A 260 61.16 -22.24 -28.11
N ARG A 261 61.21 -22.54 -29.41
CA ARG A 261 60.27 -22.01 -30.41
C ARG A 261 58.83 -22.36 -30.05
N LEU A 262 58.59 -23.62 -29.67
CA LEU A 262 57.27 -24.13 -29.30
C LEU A 262 56.71 -23.48 -28.02
N LYS A 263 57.59 -23.14 -27.06
CA LYS A 263 57.19 -22.43 -25.83
C LYS A 263 56.75 -20.99 -26.13
N ARG A 264 57.51 -20.26 -26.97
CA ARG A 264 57.12 -18.92 -27.44
C ARG A 264 55.78 -18.91 -28.20
N GLU A 265 55.51 -19.92 -29.03
CA GLU A 265 54.23 -20.04 -29.75
C GLU A 265 53.03 -20.22 -28.81
N LEU A 266 53.24 -20.82 -27.64
CA LEU A 266 52.20 -20.99 -26.62
C LEU A 266 51.96 -19.67 -25.85
N ASP A 267 53.04 -18.98 -25.47
CA ASP A 267 52.97 -17.70 -24.76
C ASP A 267 52.35 -16.59 -25.63
N ASP A 268 52.70 -16.51 -26.92
CA ASP A 268 52.09 -15.56 -27.87
C ASP A 268 50.58 -15.83 -28.02
N ALA A 269 50.17 -17.10 -28.04
CA ALA A 269 48.76 -17.47 -28.10
C ALA A 269 47.97 -16.99 -26.86
N GLU A 270 48.58 -17.09 -25.68
CA GLU A 270 47.98 -16.60 -24.44
C GLU A 270 47.84 -15.08 -24.44
N TYR A 271 48.87 -14.37 -24.91
CA TYR A 271 48.83 -12.93 -25.07
C TYR A 271 47.73 -12.48 -26.05
N GLN A 272 47.66 -13.08 -27.24
CA GLN A 272 46.64 -12.77 -28.25
C GLN A 272 45.21 -13.01 -27.75
N TYR A 273 45.00 -14.07 -26.95
CA TYR A 273 43.72 -14.32 -26.32
C TYR A 273 43.34 -13.23 -25.31
N SER A 274 44.30 -12.79 -24.49
CA SER A 274 44.08 -11.72 -23.50
C SER A 274 43.69 -10.38 -24.15
N VAL A 275 44.32 -10.04 -25.29
CA VAL A 275 44.01 -8.84 -26.07
C VAL A 275 42.59 -8.93 -26.63
N LYS A 276 42.23 -10.05 -27.27
CA LYS A 276 40.87 -10.26 -27.82
C LYS A 276 39.79 -10.19 -26.73
N GLN A 277 40.04 -10.76 -25.56
CA GLN A 277 39.09 -10.70 -24.43
C GLN A 277 38.88 -9.26 -23.96
N ARG A 278 39.95 -8.48 -23.84
CA ARG A 278 39.87 -7.07 -23.47
C ARG A 278 39.10 -6.25 -24.50
N GLU A 279 39.36 -6.46 -25.79
CA GLU A 279 38.63 -5.79 -26.88
C GLU A 279 37.14 -6.12 -26.86
N MET A 280 36.77 -7.38 -26.63
CA MET A 280 35.37 -7.80 -26.49
C MET A 280 34.70 -7.17 -25.27
N GLU A 281 35.37 -7.12 -24.11
CA GLU A 281 34.85 -6.48 -22.89
C GLU A 281 34.67 -4.97 -23.07
N GLU A 282 35.63 -4.29 -23.71
CA GLU A 282 35.56 -2.86 -23.99
C GLU A 282 34.45 -2.52 -25.00
N ALA A 283 34.31 -3.30 -26.07
CA ALA A 283 33.24 -3.14 -27.05
C ALA A 283 31.85 -3.36 -26.41
N TRP A 284 31.69 -4.43 -25.64
CA TRP A 284 30.45 -4.72 -24.92
C TRP A 284 30.10 -3.64 -23.89
N SER A 285 31.09 -3.21 -23.10
CA SER A 285 30.92 -2.17 -22.07
C SER A 285 30.51 -0.83 -22.69
N THR A 286 31.13 -0.48 -23.82
CA THR A 286 30.80 0.75 -24.58
C THR A 286 29.37 0.70 -25.10
N GLN A 287 28.96 -0.41 -25.71
CA GLN A 287 27.58 -0.58 -26.17
C GLN A 287 26.59 -0.53 -25.00
N LEU A 288 26.85 -1.24 -23.91
CA LEU A 288 25.98 -1.23 -22.73
C LEU A 288 25.83 0.17 -22.13
N ARG A 289 26.90 0.98 -22.14
CA ARG A 289 26.86 2.37 -21.68
C ARG A 289 26.02 3.25 -22.61
N ALA A 290 26.14 3.07 -23.92
CA ALA A 290 25.34 3.79 -24.90
C ALA A 290 23.84 3.48 -24.74
N GLU A 291 23.47 2.20 -24.60
CA GLU A 291 22.07 1.80 -24.42
C GLU A 291 21.48 2.33 -23.09
N LYS A 292 22.28 2.36 -22.01
CA LYS A 292 21.86 2.96 -20.74
C LYS A 292 21.68 4.48 -20.82
N LEU A 293 22.52 5.16 -21.60
CA LEU A 293 22.38 6.60 -21.81
C LEU A 293 21.10 6.89 -22.62
N ALA A 294 20.84 6.13 -23.69
CA ALA A 294 19.61 6.25 -24.47
C ALA A 294 18.37 6.02 -23.60
N LEU A 295 18.39 5.01 -22.72
CA LEU A 295 17.31 4.80 -21.75
C LEU A 295 17.09 6.02 -20.85
N SER A 296 18.18 6.59 -20.29
CA SER A 296 18.10 7.78 -19.45
C SER A 296 17.43 8.95 -20.16
N VAL A 297 17.81 9.22 -21.43
CA VAL A 297 17.26 10.32 -22.22
C VAL A 297 15.76 10.14 -22.46
N ILE A 298 15.33 8.94 -22.86
CA ILE A 298 13.91 8.64 -23.12
C ILE A 298 13.10 8.73 -21.81
N SER A 299 13.66 8.24 -20.69
CA SER A 299 13.02 8.36 -19.38
C SER A 299 12.89 9.81 -18.92
N ASP A 300 13.91 10.65 -19.13
CA ASP A 300 13.86 12.07 -18.79
C ASP A 300 12.78 12.80 -19.61
N GLU A 301 12.68 12.52 -20.91
CA GLU A 301 11.63 13.06 -21.78
C GLU A 301 10.23 12.65 -21.31
N GLN A 302 10.04 11.38 -20.90
CA GLN A 302 8.78 10.89 -20.36
C GLN A 302 8.37 11.67 -19.11
N VAL A 303 9.32 11.96 -18.21
CA VAL A 303 9.07 12.73 -16.99
C VAL A 303 8.61 14.16 -17.32
N GLU A 304 9.20 14.80 -18.33
CA GLU A 304 8.76 16.12 -18.78
C GLU A 304 7.33 16.11 -19.32
N LYS A 305 6.96 15.09 -20.13
CA LYS A 305 5.59 14.95 -20.64
C LYS A 305 4.57 14.70 -19.52
N ILE A 306 4.92 13.87 -18.53
CA ILE A 306 4.07 13.63 -17.34
C ILE A 306 3.86 14.93 -16.55
N ARG A 307 4.91 15.76 -16.39
CA ARG A 307 4.78 17.08 -15.75
C ARG A 307 3.86 18.02 -16.55
N LYS A 308 3.95 18.00 -17.89
CA LYS A 308 3.04 18.76 -18.77
C LYS A 308 1.60 18.32 -18.58
N ILE A 309 1.32 17.01 -18.54
CA ILE A 309 -0.04 16.47 -18.29
C ILE A 309 -0.60 17.00 -16.96
N LYS A 310 0.17 16.95 -15.87
CA LYS A 310 -0.27 17.47 -14.56
C LYS A 310 -0.58 18.98 -14.61
N SER A 311 0.23 19.75 -15.33
CA SER A 311 -0.02 21.19 -15.51
C SER A 311 -1.33 21.44 -16.28
N LEU A 312 -1.56 20.69 -17.36
CA LEU A 312 -2.79 20.78 -18.15
C LEU A 312 -4.02 20.36 -17.33
N GLU A 313 -3.92 19.31 -16.51
CA GLU A 313 -5.00 18.89 -15.60
C GLU A 313 -5.41 19.97 -14.62
N LYS A 314 -4.42 20.63 -14.02
CA LYS A 314 -4.68 21.77 -13.14
C LYS A 314 -5.37 22.92 -13.88
N GLN A 315 -4.88 23.27 -15.06
CA GLN A 315 -5.50 24.34 -15.87
C GLN A 315 -6.94 24.00 -16.26
N VAL A 316 -7.23 22.76 -16.68
CA VAL A 316 -8.59 22.31 -16.99
C VAL A 316 -9.50 22.46 -15.75
N ALA A 317 -9.05 22.01 -14.58
CA ALA A 317 -9.82 22.11 -13.36
C ALA A 317 -10.14 23.58 -12.99
N GLU A 318 -9.16 24.47 -13.09
CA GLU A 318 -9.33 25.91 -12.85
C GLU A 318 -10.36 26.54 -13.80
N GLN A 319 -10.30 26.20 -15.10
CA GLN A 319 -11.28 26.71 -16.08
C GLN A 319 -12.68 26.13 -15.86
N MET A 320 -12.80 24.86 -15.45
CA MET A 320 -14.08 24.24 -15.11
C MET A 320 -14.73 24.88 -13.87
N GLU A 321 -13.93 25.24 -12.86
CA GLU A 321 -14.41 25.95 -11.68
C GLU A 321 -14.95 27.33 -12.06
N GLU A 322 -14.23 28.07 -12.90
CA GLU A 322 -14.69 29.37 -13.42
C GLU A 322 -15.98 29.23 -14.25
N GLN A 323 -16.11 28.16 -15.04
CA GLN A 323 -17.33 27.86 -15.76
C GLN A 323 -18.53 27.62 -14.82
N GLU A 324 -18.33 26.93 -13.70
CA GLU A 324 -19.41 26.72 -12.71
C GLU A 324 -19.75 28.02 -11.96
N LYS A 325 -18.78 28.89 -11.69
CA LYS A 325 -19.04 30.25 -11.16
C LYS A 325 -19.92 31.05 -12.12
N LEU A 326 -19.63 31.01 -13.42
CA LEU A 326 -20.47 31.66 -14.43
C LEU A 326 -21.88 31.06 -14.49
N ARG A 327 -22.03 29.72 -14.40
CA ARG A 327 -23.35 29.08 -14.35
C ARG A 327 -24.15 29.49 -13.11
N LYS A 328 -23.50 29.60 -11.95
CA LYS A 328 -24.12 30.09 -10.73
C LYS A 328 -24.55 31.56 -10.88
N ALA A 329 -23.66 32.42 -11.37
CA ALA A 329 -23.99 33.82 -11.64
C ALA A 329 -25.15 33.97 -12.63
N PHE A 330 -25.22 33.11 -13.66
CA PHE A 330 -26.36 33.07 -14.57
C PHE A 330 -27.66 32.71 -13.85
N ARG A 331 -27.65 31.66 -13.02
CA ARG A 331 -28.82 31.24 -12.22
C ARG A 331 -29.27 32.36 -11.29
N ASP A 332 -28.34 33.05 -10.63
CA ASP A 332 -28.64 34.15 -9.72
C ASP A 332 -29.31 35.32 -10.46
N VAL A 333 -28.78 35.71 -11.62
CA VAL A 333 -29.36 36.78 -12.46
C VAL A 333 -30.69 36.35 -13.09
N ALA A 334 -30.84 35.07 -13.46
CA ALA A 334 -32.09 34.53 -13.99
C ALA A 334 -33.19 34.40 -12.92
N GLY A 335 -32.81 34.16 -11.66
CA GLY A 335 -33.74 34.06 -10.53
C GLY A 335 -34.21 35.40 -9.98
N LYS A 336 -33.48 36.49 -10.24
CA LYS A 336 -33.90 37.86 -9.88
C LYS A 336 -35.16 38.24 -10.67
N LYS A 337 -36.21 38.62 -9.95
CA LYS A 337 -37.43 39.20 -10.49
C LYS A 337 -37.48 40.67 -10.14
N TRP A 338 -38.19 41.45 -10.95
CA TRP A 338 -38.54 42.82 -10.60
C TRP A 338 -39.29 42.83 -9.26
N ASP A 339 -38.82 43.65 -8.33
CA ASP A 339 -39.48 43.83 -7.04
C ASP A 339 -40.44 45.02 -7.14
N GLU A 340 -41.73 44.72 -7.04
CA GLU A 340 -42.79 45.73 -7.12
C GLU A 340 -42.70 46.79 -6.01
N ALA A 341 -42.04 46.49 -4.89
CA ALA A 341 -41.79 47.49 -3.83
C ALA A 341 -40.86 48.63 -4.30
N GLN A 342 -40.06 48.42 -5.35
CA GLN A 342 -39.23 49.47 -5.96
C GLN A 342 -40.05 50.51 -6.74
N ALA A 343 -41.31 50.20 -7.08
CA ALA A 343 -42.25 51.15 -7.67
C ALA A 343 -42.94 52.05 -6.62
N VAL A 344 -42.49 52.01 -5.36
CA VAL A 344 -43.03 52.82 -4.26
C VAL A 344 -41.91 53.70 -3.70
N CYS A 345 -42.17 55.00 -3.57
CA CYS A 345 -41.20 55.94 -3.01
C CYS A 345 -40.88 55.57 -1.55
N PRO A 346 -39.61 55.33 -1.19
CA PRO A 346 -39.24 54.89 0.16
C PRO A 346 -39.39 55.99 1.22
N THR A 347 -39.51 57.26 0.81
CA THR A 347 -39.61 58.41 1.73
C THR A 347 -41.05 58.76 2.06
N CYS A 348 -41.94 58.78 1.05
CA CYS A 348 -43.33 59.20 1.24
C CYS A 348 -44.35 58.07 1.08
N HIS A 349 -43.89 56.85 0.77
CA HIS A 349 -44.69 55.63 0.60
C HIS A 349 -45.81 55.71 -0.44
N ARG A 350 -45.71 56.66 -1.38
CA ARG A 350 -46.61 56.77 -2.52
C ARG A 350 -46.07 55.99 -3.72
N PRO A 351 -46.94 55.41 -4.56
CA PRO A 351 -46.52 54.84 -5.84
C PRO A 351 -45.81 55.89 -6.69
N LEU A 352 -44.73 55.51 -7.35
CA LEU A 352 -44.07 56.35 -8.35
C LEU A 352 -45.00 56.58 -9.56
N PRO A 353 -44.80 57.67 -10.33
CA PRO A 353 -45.48 57.87 -11.60
C PRO A 353 -45.34 56.63 -12.51
N ALA A 354 -46.40 56.32 -13.27
CA ALA A 354 -46.44 55.12 -14.10
C ALA A 354 -45.29 55.05 -15.12
N ASP A 355 -44.94 56.18 -15.73
CA ASP A 355 -43.86 56.27 -16.71
C ASP A 355 -42.48 55.99 -16.09
N GLU A 356 -42.22 56.50 -14.88
CA GLU A 356 -40.98 56.27 -14.14
C GLU A 356 -40.86 54.81 -13.69
N ALA A 357 -41.95 54.24 -13.13
CA ALA A 357 -41.99 52.83 -12.74
C ALA A 357 -41.83 51.89 -13.94
N GLN A 358 -42.35 52.26 -15.11
CA GLN A 358 -42.20 51.49 -16.35
C GLN A 358 -40.77 51.57 -16.89
N GLN A 359 -40.14 52.76 -16.84
CA GLN A 359 -38.74 52.94 -17.22
C GLN A 359 -37.81 52.09 -16.35
N MET A 360 -37.99 52.08 -15.03
CA MET A 360 -37.17 51.28 -14.12
C MET A 360 -37.31 49.77 -14.37
N ARG A 361 -38.52 49.28 -14.72
CA ARG A 361 -38.72 47.89 -15.14
C ARG A 361 -37.95 47.56 -16.42
N ALA A 362 -38.04 48.44 -17.42
CA ALA A 362 -37.34 48.27 -18.69
C ALA A 362 -35.82 48.26 -18.49
N GLU A 363 -35.27 49.17 -17.68
CA GLU A 363 -33.86 49.22 -17.32
C GLU A 363 -33.41 47.95 -16.58
N PHE A 364 -34.23 47.42 -15.65
CA PHE A 364 -33.95 46.16 -14.97
C PHE A 364 -33.90 44.97 -15.94
N GLU A 365 -34.85 44.89 -16.87
CA GLU A 365 -34.92 43.82 -17.88
C GLU A 365 -33.73 43.91 -18.86
N GLU A 366 -33.39 45.11 -19.32
CA GLU A 366 -32.27 45.36 -20.22
C GLU A 366 -30.93 45.03 -19.56
N ASN A 367 -30.69 45.51 -18.34
CA ASN A 367 -29.47 45.19 -17.59
C ASN A 367 -29.36 43.69 -17.31
N SER A 368 -30.47 43.04 -16.92
CA SER A 368 -30.52 41.60 -16.73
C SER A 368 -30.21 40.83 -18.01
N ALA A 369 -30.69 41.30 -19.16
CA ALA A 369 -30.40 40.70 -20.46
C ALA A 369 -28.93 40.88 -20.86
N SER A 370 -28.36 42.08 -20.65
CA SER A 370 -26.95 42.37 -20.93
C SER A 370 -26.01 41.49 -20.11
N ILE A 371 -26.23 41.41 -18.79
CA ILE A 371 -25.40 40.58 -17.89
C ILE A 371 -25.48 39.10 -18.31
N LYS A 372 -26.68 38.59 -18.64
CA LYS A 372 -26.86 37.22 -19.14
C LYS A 372 -26.08 36.99 -20.44
N ALA A 373 -26.13 37.93 -21.39
CA ALA A 373 -25.41 37.83 -22.66
C ALA A 373 -23.88 37.77 -22.46
N ASP A 374 -23.34 38.60 -21.56
CA ASP A 374 -21.91 38.60 -21.21
C ASP A 374 -21.47 37.30 -20.55
N ILE A 375 -22.26 36.78 -19.61
CA ILE A 375 -21.98 35.49 -18.95
C ILE A 375 -21.97 34.36 -19.99
N VAL A 376 -22.95 34.33 -20.90
CA VAL A 376 -23.01 33.34 -21.99
C VAL A 376 -21.80 33.44 -22.91
N LYS A 377 -21.37 34.67 -23.26
CA LYS A 377 -20.18 34.90 -24.09
C LYS A 377 -18.90 34.37 -23.42
N LYS A 378 -18.67 34.71 -22.14
CA LYS A 378 -17.53 34.20 -21.36
C LYS A 378 -17.58 32.68 -21.21
N GLY A 379 -18.76 32.12 -20.95
CA GLY A 379 -18.96 30.67 -20.84
C GLY A 379 -18.61 29.92 -22.14
N LYS A 380 -18.95 30.48 -23.31
CA LYS A 380 -18.54 29.93 -24.62
C LYS A 380 -17.03 29.97 -24.81
N GLN A 381 -16.36 31.06 -24.42
CA GLN A 381 -14.91 31.18 -24.50
C GLN A 381 -14.20 30.14 -23.62
N LEU A 382 -14.65 29.99 -22.36
CA LEU A 382 -14.11 28.97 -21.45
C LEU A 382 -14.29 27.55 -21.99
N THR A 383 -15.44 27.28 -22.62
CA THR A 383 -15.70 25.96 -23.23
C THR A 383 -14.68 25.62 -24.31
N GLU A 384 -14.31 26.59 -25.15
CA GLU A 384 -13.30 26.39 -26.18
C GLU A 384 -11.89 26.23 -25.60
N ILE A 385 -11.54 27.00 -24.56
CA ILE A 385 -10.26 26.86 -23.84
C ILE A 385 -10.14 25.46 -23.20
N ILE A 386 -11.18 25.02 -22.48
CA ILE A 386 -11.21 23.68 -21.86
C ILE A 386 -11.00 22.60 -22.92
N LYS A 387 -11.72 22.71 -24.05
CA LYS A 387 -11.59 21.76 -25.16
C LYS A 387 -10.17 21.71 -25.74
N GLN A 388 -9.51 22.86 -25.87
CA GLN A 388 -8.11 22.92 -26.35
C GLN A 388 -7.15 22.28 -25.35
N LEU A 389 -7.26 22.63 -24.06
CA LEU A 389 -6.44 22.05 -23.00
C LEU A 389 -6.63 20.53 -22.87
N GLU A 390 -7.86 20.05 -23.01
CA GLU A 390 -8.18 18.61 -23.02
C GLU A 390 -7.57 17.91 -24.24
N ALA A 391 -7.60 18.53 -25.42
CA ALA A 391 -6.97 17.98 -26.62
C ALA A 391 -5.43 17.89 -26.46
N GLU A 392 -4.79 18.93 -25.93
CA GLU A 392 -3.35 18.91 -25.63
C GLU A 392 -2.98 17.85 -24.58
N LYS A 393 -3.85 17.66 -23.58
CA LYS A 393 -3.68 16.64 -22.55
C LYS A 393 -3.75 15.24 -23.15
N VAL A 394 -4.68 15.00 -24.06
CA VAL A 394 -4.82 13.71 -24.76
C VAL A 394 -3.58 13.42 -25.61
N GLU A 395 -3.08 14.42 -26.35
CA GLU A 395 -1.87 14.23 -27.16
C GLU A 395 -0.65 13.95 -26.27
N ALA A 396 -0.46 14.70 -25.18
CA ALA A 396 0.64 14.46 -24.25
C ALA A 396 0.56 13.07 -23.60
N LYS A 397 -0.65 12.55 -23.32
CA LYS A 397 -0.83 11.18 -22.82
C LYS A 397 -0.41 10.13 -23.84
N LYS A 398 -0.74 10.34 -25.11
CA LYS A 398 -0.34 9.45 -26.20
C LYS A 398 1.19 9.43 -26.38
N GLU A 399 1.83 10.59 -26.30
CA GLU A 399 3.31 10.67 -26.31
C GLU A 399 3.93 9.88 -25.15
N VAL A 400 3.34 9.94 -23.94
CA VAL A 400 3.81 9.12 -22.80
C VAL A 400 3.66 7.63 -23.08
N GLU A 401 2.53 7.18 -23.63
CA GLU A 401 2.32 5.76 -23.97
C GLU A 401 3.35 5.25 -25.02
N ASP A 402 3.73 6.10 -25.98
CA ASP A 402 4.74 5.74 -26.98
C ASP A 402 6.17 5.75 -26.40
N LEU A 403 6.46 6.65 -25.46
CA LEU A 403 7.71 6.64 -24.69
C LEU A 403 7.80 5.40 -23.78
N GLU A 404 6.69 4.96 -23.17
CA GLU A 404 6.64 3.72 -22.37
C GLU A 404 7.02 2.48 -23.20
N LYS A 405 6.50 2.37 -24.43
CA LYS A 405 6.87 1.30 -25.37
C LYS A 405 8.35 1.38 -25.72
N SER A 406 8.87 2.59 -25.92
CA SER A 406 10.29 2.82 -26.24
C SER A 406 11.20 2.43 -25.07
N ILE A 407 10.84 2.79 -23.83
CA ILE A 407 11.53 2.38 -22.60
C ILE A 407 11.53 0.86 -22.47
N ALA A 408 10.40 0.19 -22.71
CA ALA A 408 10.31 -1.26 -22.65
C ALA A 408 11.23 -1.93 -23.68
N SER A 409 11.21 -1.46 -24.93
CA SER A 409 12.12 -1.93 -25.99
C SER A 409 13.58 -1.73 -25.61
N GLN A 410 13.91 -0.59 -25.01
CA GLN A 410 15.27 -0.25 -24.59
C GLN A 410 15.75 -1.14 -23.44
N HIS A 411 14.87 -1.45 -22.48
CA HIS A 411 15.14 -2.44 -21.45
C HIS A 411 15.41 -3.84 -22.03
N GLU A 412 14.64 -4.26 -23.03
CA GLU A 412 14.87 -5.53 -23.71
C GLU A 412 16.21 -5.57 -24.44
N ALA A 413 16.60 -4.46 -25.10
CA ALA A 413 17.91 -4.33 -25.74
C ALA A 413 19.05 -4.47 -24.71
N ILE A 414 18.96 -3.77 -23.58
CA ILE A 414 19.93 -3.88 -22.47
C ILE A 414 19.98 -5.32 -21.93
N HIS A 415 18.83 -5.97 -21.77
CA HIS A 415 18.75 -7.35 -21.30
C HIS A 415 19.45 -8.31 -22.27
N LYS A 416 19.16 -8.20 -23.58
CA LYS A 416 19.82 -8.98 -24.64
C LYS A 416 21.33 -8.74 -24.67
N LEU A 417 21.78 -7.50 -24.43
CA LEU A 417 23.21 -7.20 -24.35
C LEU A 417 23.87 -7.85 -23.12
N ARG A 418 23.24 -7.81 -21.95
CA ARG A 418 23.76 -8.47 -20.74
C ARG A 418 23.90 -9.97 -20.91
N ALA A 419 22.99 -10.61 -21.63
CA ALA A 419 23.09 -12.03 -21.96
C ALA A 419 24.30 -12.38 -22.84
N LYS A 420 24.90 -11.38 -23.52
CA LYS A 420 26.10 -11.51 -24.35
C LYS A 420 27.37 -11.03 -23.64
N GLU A 421 27.36 -10.94 -22.31
CA GLU A 421 28.54 -10.56 -21.53
C GLU A 421 29.72 -11.50 -21.87
N PRO A 422 30.89 -10.96 -22.28
CA PRO A 422 32.05 -11.77 -22.59
C PRO A 422 32.48 -12.64 -21.40
N SER A 423 32.76 -13.92 -21.67
CA SER A 423 33.14 -14.88 -20.65
C SER A 423 34.57 -14.67 -20.18
N LYS A 424 34.76 -14.54 -18.86
CA LYS A 424 36.07 -14.31 -18.21
C LYS A 424 36.89 -15.59 -17.98
N ILE A 425 36.78 -16.56 -18.89
CA ILE A 425 37.50 -17.83 -18.76
C ILE A 425 39.00 -17.58 -19.02
N PRO A 426 39.89 -17.94 -18.07
CA PRO A 426 41.33 -17.90 -18.29
C PRO A 426 41.75 -18.75 -19.50
N TYR A 427 42.74 -18.30 -20.28
CA TYR A 427 43.14 -18.97 -21.52
C TYR A 427 43.48 -20.45 -21.30
N ASN A 428 44.18 -20.77 -20.20
CA ASN A 428 44.58 -22.13 -19.83
C ASN A 428 43.42 -23.11 -19.57
N GLN A 429 42.18 -22.62 -19.51
CA GLN A 429 40.95 -23.41 -19.35
C GLN A 429 40.13 -23.51 -20.65
N THR A 430 40.63 -22.96 -21.77
CA THR A 430 39.94 -23.00 -23.06
C THR A 430 40.24 -24.30 -23.82
N VAL A 431 39.31 -24.72 -24.68
CA VAL A 431 39.50 -25.85 -25.60
C VAL A 431 40.64 -25.58 -26.59
N GLU A 432 40.81 -24.31 -26.98
CA GLU A 432 41.89 -23.84 -27.85
C GLU A 432 43.26 -24.02 -27.20
N TYR A 433 43.41 -23.63 -25.93
CA TYR A 433 44.62 -23.91 -25.16
C TYR A 433 44.86 -25.41 -24.99
N ALA A 434 43.83 -26.20 -24.66
CA ALA A 434 43.99 -27.65 -24.52
C ALA A 434 44.49 -28.32 -25.82
N ALA A 435 44.03 -27.85 -26.98
CA ALA A 435 44.50 -28.32 -28.28
C ALA A 435 45.96 -27.89 -28.56
N LYS A 436 46.28 -26.61 -28.39
CA LYS A 436 47.66 -26.10 -28.55
C LYS A 436 48.64 -26.74 -27.57
N PHE A 437 48.25 -26.92 -26.32
CA PHE A 437 49.05 -27.56 -25.29
C PHE A 437 49.28 -29.05 -25.57
N LYS A 438 48.28 -29.75 -26.12
CA LYS A 438 48.42 -31.14 -26.58
C LYS A 438 49.40 -31.25 -27.75
N GLU A 439 49.31 -30.33 -28.72
CA GLU A 439 50.26 -30.25 -29.84
C GLU A 439 51.69 -29.94 -29.36
N TYR A 440 51.81 -28.97 -28.45
CA TYR A 440 53.06 -28.63 -27.76
C TYR A 440 53.66 -29.85 -27.07
N LYS A 441 52.88 -30.60 -26.27
CA LYS A 441 53.32 -31.83 -25.61
C LYS A 441 53.73 -32.93 -26.58
N ALA A 442 52.99 -33.13 -27.67
CA ALA A 442 53.29 -34.16 -28.66
C ALA A 442 54.60 -33.87 -29.40
N LYS A 443 54.82 -32.60 -29.78
CA LYS A 443 56.08 -32.16 -30.39
C LYS A 443 57.24 -32.27 -29.40
N LEU A 444 57.04 -31.89 -28.13
CA LEU A 444 58.03 -32.10 -27.06
C LEU A 444 58.45 -33.57 -26.91
N ALA A 445 57.48 -34.49 -26.86
CA ALA A 445 57.74 -35.92 -26.73
C ALA A 445 58.46 -36.50 -27.96
N SER A 446 58.17 -36.01 -29.17
CA SER A 446 58.88 -36.44 -30.39
C SER A 446 60.35 -35.98 -30.44
N LEU A 447 60.70 -34.98 -29.63
CA LEU A 447 62.07 -34.47 -29.49
C LEU A 447 62.85 -35.25 -28.41
N GLU A 448 62.18 -36.04 -27.58
CA GLU A 448 62.79 -36.93 -26.57
C GLU A 448 63.02 -38.32 -27.17
N GLY A 449 64.24 -38.58 -27.64
CA GLY A 449 64.64 -39.89 -28.12
C GLY A 449 66.13 -40.11 -27.82
N ASP A 450 66.44 -41.30 -27.30
CA ASP A 450 67.73 -41.73 -26.76
C ASP A 450 68.89 -41.42 -27.72
N GLY A 451 69.64 -40.38 -27.39
CA GLY A 451 70.97 -40.13 -27.94
C GLY A 451 71.99 -40.34 -26.84
N GLU A 452 72.79 -41.41 -26.95
CA GLU A 452 73.99 -41.59 -26.15
C GLU A 452 74.93 -40.39 -26.39
N ASN A 453 75.14 -39.60 -25.35
CA ASN A 453 76.03 -38.45 -25.38
C ASN A 453 77.40 -38.88 -24.85
N SER A 454 78.39 -38.98 -25.74
CA SER A 454 79.81 -38.91 -25.38
C SER A 454 80.17 -37.46 -25.10
N GLN A 455 79.86 -36.97 -23.89
CA GLN A 455 80.17 -35.61 -23.46
C GLN A 455 81.52 -35.53 -22.71
N PRO A 456 82.31 -34.46 -22.90
CA PRO A 456 83.36 -34.06 -21.96
C PRO A 456 82.75 -33.69 -20.60
N GLU A 457 83.31 -34.18 -19.48
CA GLU A 457 82.79 -33.96 -18.10
C GLU A 457 82.48 -32.49 -17.77
N ASP A 458 83.29 -31.53 -18.25
CA ASP A 458 83.19 -30.09 -17.91
C ASP A 458 81.93 -29.40 -18.47
N ASN A 459 81.35 -29.88 -19.59
CA ASN A 459 80.09 -29.33 -20.10
C ASN A 459 78.87 -29.93 -19.38
N ARG A 460 78.99 -31.14 -18.84
CA ARG A 460 77.89 -31.83 -18.14
C ARG A 460 77.56 -31.15 -16.82
N GLU A 461 78.57 -30.75 -16.05
CA GLU A 461 78.37 -30.01 -14.79
C GLU A 461 77.76 -28.61 -15.03
N LYS A 462 78.20 -27.89 -16.06
CA LYS A 462 77.64 -26.56 -16.42
C LYS A 462 76.19 -26.65 -16.89
N ILE A 463 75.85 -27.67 -17.68
CA ILE A 463 74.48 -27.94 -18.12
C ILE A 463 73.58 -28.24 -16.92
N GLU A 464 74.05 -29.07 -15.98
CA GLU A 464 73.28 -29.42 -14.79
C GLU A 464 73.09 -28.21 -13.85
N ALA A 465 74.13 -27.39 -13.68
CA ALA A 465 74.05 -26.15 -12.90
C ALA A 465 73.04 -25.15 -13.50
N LEU A 466 73.07 -24.94 -14.82
CA LEU A 466 72.10 -24.07 -15.50
C LEU A 466 70.68 -24.62 -15.43
N LYS A 467 70.47 -25.93 -15.50
CA LYS A 467 69.15 -26.56 -15.30
C LYS A 467 68.61 -26.30 -13.90
N GLN A 468 69.45 -26.45 -12.88
CA GLN A 468 69.05 -26.15 -11.49
C GLN A 468 68.75 -24.66 -11.28
N GLU A 469 69.49 -23.76 -11.93
CA GLU A 469 69.18 -22.33 -11.89
C GLU A 469 67.86 -22.01 -12.60
N ILE A 470 67.62 -22.61 -13.76
CA ILE A 470 66.35 -22.47 -14.51
C ILE A 470 65.18 -22.96 -13.67
N GLU A 471 65.29 -24.12 -13.02
CA GLU A 471 64.24 -24.64 -12.14
C GLU A 471 63.96 -23.70 -10.96
N LYS A 472 65.00 -23.15 -10.32
CA LYS A 472 64.86 -22.14 -9.26
C LYS A 472 64.18 -20.85 -9.75
N HIS A 473 64.54 -20.37 -10.94
CA HIS A 473 63.92 -19.17 -11.52
C HIS A 473 62.47 -19.45 -11.95
N GLN A 474 62.16 -20.66 -12.44
CA GLN A 474 60.79 -21.09 -12.77
C GLN A 474 59.90 -21.16 -11.52
N ASP A 475 60.39 -21.76 -10.42
CA ASP A 475 59.68 -21.81 -9.14
C ASP A 475 59.46 -20.39 -8.57
N TYR A 476 60.49 -19.54 -8.59
CA TYR A 476 60.37 -18.15 -8.16
C TYR A 476 59.38 -17.35 -9.02
N LEU A 477 59.42 -17.51 -10.35
CA LEU A 477 58.48 -16.88 -11.27
C LEU A 477 57.03 -17.36 -11.04
N ALA A 478 56.84 -18.65 -10.75
CA ALA A 478 55.52 -19.21 -10.43
C ALA A 478 54.96 -18.60 -9.13
N LYS A 479 55.79 -18.44 -8.10
CA LYS A 479 55.42 -17.80 -6.83
C LYS A 479 55.10 -16.31 -7.01
N LEU A 480 55.90 -15.58 -7.79
CA LEU A 480 55.61 -14.17 -8.14
C LEU A 480 54.27 -14.04 -8.88
N LYS A 481 54.02 -14.88 -9.88
CA LYS A 481 52.74 -14.91 -10.62
C LYS A 481 51.56 -15.28 -9.71
N GLY A 482 51.77 -16.21 -8.77
CA GLY A 482 50.79 -16.59 -7.75
C GLY A 482 50.40 -15.40 -6.84
N ASN A 483 51.39 -14.71 -6.29
CA ASN A 483 51.17 -13.53 -5.46
C ASN A 483 50.49 -12.38 -6.24
N ALA A 484 50.92 -12.12 -7.48
CA ALA A 484 50.29 -11.11 -8.33
C ALA A 484 48.80 -11.43 -8.62
N ASN A 485 48.46 -12.70 -8.85
CA ASN A 485 47.08 -13.13 -9.03
C ASN A 485 46.23 -12.95 -7.75
N ILE A 486 46.81 -13.23 -6.58
CA ILE A 486 46.15 -12.96 -5.29
C ILE A 486 45.88 -11.46 -5.14
N GLU A 487 46.84 -10.60 -5.52
CA GLU A 487 46.66 -9.14 -5.47
C GLU A 487 45.59 -8.63 -6.42
N LEU A 488 45.50 -9.20 -7.63
CA LEU A 488 44.42 -8.90 -8.57
C LEU A 488 43.05 -9.24 -7.97
N LYS A 489 42.88 -10.42 -7.37
CA LYS A 489 41.63 -10.81 -6.69
C LYS A 489 41.30 -9.88 -5.52
N ILE A 490 42.29 -9.51 -4.71
CA ILE A 490 42.09 -8.54 -3.61
C ILE A 490 41.66 -7.18 -4.18
N ALA A 491 42.27 -6.72 -5.28
CA ALA A 491 41.91 -5.47 -5.93
C ALA A 491 40.47 -5.51 -6.49
N GLU A 492 40.05 -6.64 -7.06
CA GLU A 492 38.67 -6.88 -7.50
C GLU A 492 37.68 -6.80 -6.33
N ILE A 493 37.92 -7.52 -5.23
CA ILE A 493 37.06 -7.47 -4.03
C ILE A 493 37.01 -6.03 -3.47
N LYS A 494 38.15 -5.32 -3.44
CA LYS A 494 38.19 -3.90 -3.01
C LYS A 494 37.38 -2.98 -3.94
N LYS A 495 37.37 -3.26 -5.26
CA LYS A 495 36.55 -2.53 -6.24
C LYS A 495 35.07 -2.84 -6.06
N GLU A 496 34.70 -4.11 -5.90
CA GLU A 496 33.33 -4.55 -5.61
C GLU A 496 32.81 -3.96 -4.30
N LYS A 497 33.66 -3.86 -3.26
CA LYS A 497 33.31 -3.22 -2.00
C LYS A 497 32.83 -1.78 -2.18
N LYS A 498 33.48 -0.99 -3.05
CA LYS A 498 33.03 0.37 -3.36
C LYS A 498 31.65 0.38 -4.04
N VAL A 499 31.40 -0.59 -4.91
CA VAL A 499 30.10 -0.76 -5.58
C VAL A 499 29.02 -1.17 -4.58
N MET A 500 29.33 -2.11 -3.68
CA MET A 500 28.39 -2.60 -2.66
C MET A 500 28.04 -1.55 -1.62
N LEU A 501 29.00 -0.72 -1.20
CA LEU A 501 28.71 0.44 -0.34
C LEU A 501 27.69 1.39 -0.99
N LYS A 502 27.89 1.73 -2.26
CA LYS A 502 26.94 2.58 -3.00
C LYS A 502 25.57 1.93 -3.16
N ARG A 503 25.50 0.61 -3.32
CA ARG A 503 24.23 -0.14 -3.35
C ARG A 503 23.55 -0.13 -1.99
N LEU A 504 24.30 -0.31 -0.90
CA LEU A 504 23.79 -0.25 0.46
C LEU A 504 23.15 1.11 0.73
N GLU A 505 23.84 2.21 0.44
CA GLU A 505 23.30 3.57 0.56
C GLU A 505 22.00 3.74 -0.25
N GLY A 506 21.95 3.20 -1.48
CA GLY A 506 20.75 3.21 -2.31
C GLY A 506 19.57 2.46 -1.67
N PHE A 507 19.81 1.27 -1.13
CA PHE A 507 18.79 0.49 -0.44
C PHE A 507 18.33 1.16 0.87
N GLU A 508 19.24 1.74 1.65
CA GLU A 508 18.91 2.50 2.86
C GLU A 508 18.03 3.70 2.55
N LYS A 509 18.39 4.46 1.50
CA LYS A 509 17.59 5.60 1.04
C LYS A 509 16.19 5.13 0.59
N ALA A 510 16.11 4.01 -0.13
CA ALA A 510 14.85 3.44 -0.58
C ALA A 510 13.95 2.98 0.59
N VAL A 511 14.52 2.31 1.59
CA VAL A 511 13.78 1.93 2.81
C VAL A 511 13.29 3.17 3.54
N TYR A 512 14.14 4.17 3.72
CA TYR A 512 13.79 5.43 4.39
C TYR A 512 12.65 6.17 3.69
N MET A 513 12.71 6.29 2.35
CA MET A 513 11.64 6.92 1.57
C MET A 513 10.31 6.18 1.73
N ALA A 514 10.33 4.85 1.68
CA ALA A 514 9.12 4.05 1.84
C ALA A 514 8.54 4.16 3.27
N ASP A 515 9.39 4.13 4.31
CA ASP A 515 8.97 4.32 5.70
C ASP A 515 8.33 5.69 5.91
N ASN A 516 8.95 6.76 5.43
CA ASN A 516 8.39 8.11 5.50
C ASN A 516 7.02 8.22 4.83
N PHE A 517 6.85 7.60 3.65
CA PHE A 517 5.57 7.59 2.96
C PHE A 517 4.50 6.86 3.77
N MET A 518 4.81 5.66 4.27
CA MET A 518 3.86 4.88 5.06
C MET A 518 3.48 5.60 6.35
N ASP A 519 4.43 6.25 7.03
CA ASP A 519 4.18 7.06 8.22
C ASP A 519 3.29 8.27 7.92
N LYS A 520 3.54 8.97 6.82
CA LYS A 520 2.71 10.11 6.40
C LYS A 520 1.30 9.64 6.03
N ARG A 521 1.20 8.52 5.31
CA ARG A 521 -0.08 7.89 4.94
C ARG A 521 -0.88 7.50 6.17
N ALA A 522 -0.23 6.88 7.15
CA ALA A 522 -0.83 6.50 8.42
C ALA A 522 -1.35 7.72 9.18
N LYS A 523 -0.54 8.77 9.31
CA LYS A 523 -0.94 10.02 9.99
C LYS A 523 -2.11 10.70 9.32
N MET A 524 -2.07 10.84 8.00
CA MET A 524 -3.16 11.46 7.25
C MET A 524 -4.46 10.66 7.33
N ALA A 525 -4.37 9.32 7.26
CA ALA A 525 -5.53 8.46 7.48
C ALA A 525 -6.15 8.66 8.86
N GLU A 526 -5.29 8.66 9.88
CA GLU A 526 -5.73 8.84 11.26
C GLU A 526 -6.33 10.24 11.48
N GLU A 527 -5.74 11.30 10.93
CA GLU A 527 -6.26 12.66 10.98
C GLU A 527 -7.61 12.81 10.24
N GLU A 528 -7.73 12.24 9.05
CA GLU A 528 -8.97 12.26 8.26
C GLU A 528 -10.11 11.56 9.00
N ILE A 529 -9.88 10.32 9.44
CA ILE A 529 -10.85 9.57 10.24
C ILE A 529 -11.22 10.38 11.49
N ASN A 530 -10.23 10.91 12.21
CA ASN A 530 -10.45 11.70 13.42
C ASN A 530 -11.13 13.04 13.20
N SER A 531 -11.21 13.55 11.97
CA SER A 531 -11.95 14.77 11.66
C SER A 531 -13.48 14.58 11.79
N HIS A 532 -13.95 13.33 11.71
CA HIS A 532 -15.35 12.97 11.89
C HIS A 532 -15.76 12.75 13.35
N PHE A 533 -14.80 12.79 14.28
CA PHE A 533 -15.03 12.59 15.72
C PHE A 533 -14.65 13.85 16.51
N SER A 534 -15.62 14.38 17.25
CA SER A 534 -15.51 15.62 18.01
C SER A 534 -15.08 15.43 19.46
N TYR A 535 -15.39 14.28 20.06
CA TYR A 535 -15.09 13.99 21.46
C TYR A 535 -14.01 12.91 21.61
N ILE A 536 -14.07 11.82 20.85
CA ILE A 536 -13.04 10.77 20.83
C ILE A 536 -12.01 10.98 19.71
N LYS A 537 -10.89 10.26 19.82
CA LYS A 537 -9.92 10.07 18.74
C LYS A 537 -9.57 8.59 18.60
N PHE A 538 -9.48 8.08 17.38
CA PHE A 538 -8.94 6.76 17.10
C PHE A 538 -7.42 6.81 16.99
N LYS A 539 -6.75 5.93 17.74
CA LYS A 539 -5.38 5.51 17.48
C LYS A 539 -5.44 4.32 16.52
N LEU A 540 -5.01 4.52 15.29
CA LEU A 540 -5.04 3.51 14.21
C LEU A 540 -3.65 2.91 13.96
N PHE A 541 -2.60 3.61 14.37
CA PHE A 541 -1.23 3.17 14.18
C PHE A 541 -0.43 3.35 15.48
N GLU A 542 0.45 2.38 15.76
CA GLU A 542 1.31 2.38 16.94
C GLU A 542 2.75 2.07 16.53
N GLN A 543 3.65 3.02 16.80
CA GLN A 543 5.07 2.83 16.57
C GLN A 543 5.64 1.88 17.63
N GLN A 544 6.25 0.79 17.17
CA GLN A 544 6.88 -0.21 18.02
C GLN A 544 8.32 0.20 18.37
N VAL A 545 8.83 -0.32 19.49
CA VAL A 545 10.19 -0.03 19.99
C VAL A 545 11.29 -0.36 18.96
N ASN A 546 11.04 -1.33 18.09
CA ASN A 546 11.94 -1.73 17.00
C ASN A 546 11.81 -0.86 15.73
N GLY A 547 11.04 0.24 15.78
CA GLY A 547 10.79 1.11 14.64
C GLY A 547 9.73 0.62 13.65
N GLY A 548 9.12 -0.56 13.88
CA GLY A 548 8.02 -1.05 13.05
C GLY A 548 6.71 -0.33 13.37
N MET A 549 5.81 -0.20 12.39
CA MET A 549 4.45 0.32 12.62
C MET A 549 3.48 -0.85 12.82
N LYS A 550 2.76 -0.85 13.94
CA LYS A 550 1.70 -1.81 14.24
C LYS A 550 0.35 -1.19 13.94
N GLU A 551 -0.46 -1.90 13.16
CA GLU A 551 -1.86 -1.53 12.96
C GLU A 551 -2.68 -1.82 14.22
N VAL A 552 -3.31 -0.77 14.75
CA VAL A 552 -4.23 -0.83 15.90
C VAL A 552 -5.55 -0.14 15.52
N CYS A 553 -6.51 -0.10 16.43
CA CYS A 553 -7.77 0.63 16.24
C CYS A 553 -8.42 0.89 17.59
N GLU A 554 -7.76 1.65 18.46
CA GLU A 554 -8.23 1.90 19.81
C GLU A 554 -8.84 3.31 19.92
N PRO A 555 -10.11 3.43 20.36
CA PRO A 555 -10.67 4.72 20.69
C PRO A 555 -9.99 5.28 21.94
N LEU A 556 -9.64 6.55 21.88
CA LEU A 556 -9.10 7.36 22.96
C LEU A 556 -10.14 8.39 23.37
N ILE A 557 -10.29 8.56 24.67
CA ILE A 557 -11.30 9.40 25.31
C ILE A 557 -10.57 10.45 26.17
N PRO A 558 -10.99 11.74 26.13
CA PRO A 558 -10.40 12.75 26.98
C PRO A 558 -10.77 12.50 28.46
N ASN A 559 -9.78 12.56 29.34
CA ASN A 559 -9.99 12.60 30.79
C ASN A 559 -10.31 14.03 31.27
N ALA A 560 -10.46 14.23 32.58
CA ALA A 560 -10.79 15.54 33.17
C ALA A 560 -9.72 16.63 32.89
N ASP A 561 -8.46 16.23 32.71
CA ASP A 561 -7.34 17.11 32.37
C ASP A 561 -7.17 17.31 30.86
N GLY A 562 -8.08 16.76 30.05
CA GLY A 562 -8.05 16.81 28.59
C GLY A 562 -7.06 15.84 27.93
N GLN A 563 -6.42 14.96 28.70
CA GLN A 563 -5.51 13.94 28.17
C GLN A 563 -6.29 12.78 27.58
N MET A 564 -5.86 12.31 26.41
CA MET A 564 -6.47 11.16 25.73
C MET A 564 -6.03 9.85 26.41
N VAL A 565 -7.00 9.09 26.94
CA VAL A 565 -6.78 7.78 27.57
C VAL A 565 -7.52 6.68 26.80
N ASP A 566 -7.01 5.45 26.86
CA ASP A 566 -7.65 4.31 26.20
C ASP A 566 -9.10 4.12 26.65
N TYR A 567 -10.00 3.77 25.70
CA TYR A 567 -11.42 3.50 25.96
C TYR A 567 -11.65 2.59 27.19
N LYS A 568 -10.87 1.52 27.33
CA LYS A 568 -11.00 0.56 28.44
C LYS A 568 -10.61 1.14 29.80
N SER A 569 -9.81 2.19 29.82
CA SER A 569 -9.34 2.89 31.03
C SER A 569 -10.26 4.04 31.44
N ALA A 570 -11.17 4.45 30.56
CA ALA A 570 -12.13 5.52 30.84
C ALA A 570 -13.27 5.07 31.75
N ASN A 571 -13.90 6.02 32.45
CA ASN A 571 -15.08 5.72 33.27
C ASN A 571 -16.30 5.35 32.40
N THR A 572 -17.26 4.63 32.99
CA THR A 572 -18.45 4.12 32.27
C THR A 572 -19.25 5.20 31.57
N ALA A 573 -19.41 6.39 32.16
CA ALA A 573 -20.15 7.48 31.54
C ALA A 573 -19.45 7.99 30.26
N ALA A 574 -18.12 8.07 30.30
CA ALA A 574 -17.29 8.46 29.17
C ALA A 574 -17.30 7.40 28.06
N GLN A 575 -17.27 6.11 28.41
CA GLN A 575 -17.43 4.99 27.47
C GLN A 575 -18.79 5.00 26.76
N ILE A 576 -19.88 5.25 27.50
CA ILE A 576 -21.23 5.37 26.90
C ILE A 576 -21.26 6.53 25.90
N ASN A 577 -20.78 7.72 26.27
CA ASN A 577 -20.74 8.86 25.35
C ASN A 577 -19.83 8.63 24.14
N ALA A 578 -18.72 7.90 24.30
CA ALA A 578 -17.85 7.49 23.19
C ALA A 578 -18.58 6.53 22.23
N ASN A 579 -19.27 5.52 22.74
CA ASN A 579 -20.05 4.60 21.92
C ASN A 579 -21.17 5.32 21.16
N LEU A 580 -21.85 6.28 21.81
CA LEU A 580 -22.85 7.11 21.15
C LEU A 580 -22.25 7.95 20.02
N GLU A 581 -21.10 8.58 20.23
CA GLU A 581 -20.41 9.31 19.15
C GLU A 581 -20.03 8.40 17.97
N ILE A 582 -19.53 7.21 18.25
CA ILE A 582 -19.18 6.24 17.20
C ILE A 582 -20.42 5.89 16.37
N MET A 583 -21.52 5.55 17.03
CA MET A 583 -22.78 5.25 16.34
C MET A 583 -23.26 6.41 15.48
N GLU A 584 -23.19 7.64 16.00
CA GLU A 584 -23.59 8.84 15.28
C GLU A 584 -22.72 9.08 14.04
N ALA A 585 -21.40 8.98 14.19
CA ALA A 585 -20.45 9.19 13.09
C ALA A 585 -20.63 8.14 11.99
N LEU A 586 -20.81 6.87 12.36
CA LEU A 586 -21.09 5.79 11.41
C LEU A 586 -22.44 6.01 10.71
N ALA A 587 -23.51 6.36 11.45
CA ALA A 587 -24.83 6.62 10.88
C ALA A 587 -24.78 7.74 9.84
N LYS A 588 -24.10 8.86 10.18
CA LYS A 588 -23.88 9.99 9.26
C LYS A 588 -23.09 9.59 8.03
N ALA A 589 -22.04 8.78 8.17
CA ALA A 589 -21.24 8.31 7.04
C ALA A 589 -22.02 7.40 6.08
N TYR A 590 -22.92 6.56 6.61
CA TYR A 590 -23.85 5.77 5.80
C TYR A 590 -25.04 6.58 5.25
N GLY A 591 -25.22 7.84 5.68
CA GLY A 591 -26.35 8.67 5.27
C GLY A 591 -27.70 8.20 5.84
N VAL A 592 -27.69 7.53 6.99
CA VAL A 592 -28.90 7.01 7.64
C VAL A 592 -29.09 7.60 9.05
N SER A 593 -30.29 7.47 9.58
CA SER A 593 -30.58 7.71 11.00
C SER A 593 -31.19 6.46 11.63
N VAL A 594 -30.74 6.07 12.82
CA VAL A 594 -31.17 4.86 13.52
C VAL A 594 -31.62 5.23 14.94
N PRO A 595 -32.75 4.71 15.45
CA PRO A 595 -33.12 4.89 16.85
C PRO A 595 -32.10 4.23 17.76
N ILE A 596 -31.67 4.94 18.80
CA ILE A 596 -30.67 4.45 19.76
C ILE A 596 -31.31 4.29 21.14
N PHE A 597 -31.27 3.06 21.65
CA PHE A 597 -31.63 2.77 23.03
C PHE A 597 -30.40 2.94 23.93
N ILE A 598 -30.52 3.79 24.94
CA ILE A 598 -29.46 4.10 25.89
C ILE A 598 -29.76 3.34 27.18
N ASP A 599 -29.22 2.14 27.31
CA ASP A 599 -29.28 1.39 28.56
C ASP A 599 -28.31 1.95 29.59
N GLY A 600 -28.71 1.96 30.86
CA GLY A 600 -27.92 2.54 31.94
C GLY A 600 -27.84 4.07 31.89
N ALA A 601 -28.88 4.75 31.38
CA ALA A 601 -28.93 6.22 31.31
C ALA A 601 -28.73 6.88 32.69
N GLU A 602 -29.08 6.20 33.78
CA GLU A 602 -28.85 6.66 35.15
C GLU A 602 -27.37 6.78 35.53
N ARG A 603 -26.47 6.12 34.78
CA ARG A 603 -25.01 6.12 35.04
C ARG A 603 -24.31 7.31 34.39
N VAL A 604 -25.02 8.11 33.60
CA VAL A 604 -24.46 9.20 32.82
C VAL A 604 -25.10 10.51 33.26
N SER A 605 -24.31 11.41 33.86
CA SER A 605 -24.79 12.72 34.30
C SER A 605 -25.19 13.63 33.13
N LYS A 606 -24.49 13.50 32.00
CA LYS A 606 -24.75 14.26 30.77
C LYS A 606 -24.57 13.36 29.56
N ILE A 607 -25.70 12.91 29.00
CA ILE A 607 -25.73 12.16 27.74
C ILE A 607 -25.49 13.15 26.60
N ARG A 608 -24.66 12.78 25.63
CA ARG A 608 -24.42 13.63 24.45
C ARG A 608 -25.71 13.80 23.65
N LYS A 609 -25.90 14.98 23.06
CA LYS A 609 -27.01 15.21 22.13
C LYS A 609 -26.74 14.46 20.83
N MET A 610 -27.74 13.72 20.38
CA MET A 610 -27.67 12.90 19.17
C MET A 610 -28.61 13.45 18.11
N ASP A 611 -28.21 13.38 16.84
CA ASP A 611 -29.07 13.74 15.70
C ASP A 611 -29.93 12.57 15.21
N CYS A 612 -30.50 11.84 16.15
CA CYS A 612 -31.38 10.71 15.91
C CYS A 612 -32.37 10.55 17.07
N GLN A 613 -33.36 9.67 16.90
CA GLN A 613 -34.27 9.35 17.99
C GLN A 613 -33.51 8.62 19.11
N THR A 614 -33.60 9.15 20.33
CA THR A 614 -33.00 8.51 21.52
C THR A 614 -34.07 8.00 22.46
N ILE A 615 -33.86 6.80 22.98
CA ILE A 615 -34.75 6.17 23.95
C ILE A 615 -33.93 5.82 25.20
N ALA A 616 -34.06 6.65 26.24
CA ALA A 616 -33.31 6.48 27.49
C ALA A 616 -34.01 5.46 28.40
N LEU A 617 -33.27 4.45 28.87
CA LEU A 617 -33.77 3.52 29.88
C LEU A 617 -33.34 4.03 31.26
N VAL A 618 -34.31 4.48 32.06
CA VAL A 618 -34.05 5.17 33.33
C VAL A 618 -34.53 4.34 34.51
N VAL A 619 -33.65 4.11 35.48
CA VAL A 619 -34.02 3.44 36.73
C VAL A 619 -34.90 4.37 37.57
N SER A 620 -36.07 3.87 37.97
CA SER A 620 -36.97 4.55 38.89
C SER A 620 -37.55 3.56 39.88
N ALA A 621 -37.17 3.66 41.15
CA ALA A 621 -37.66 2.78 42.20
C ALA A 621 -39.17 2.92 42.48
N LYS A 622 -39.80 4.00 42.02
CA LYS A 622 -41.23 4.26 42.20
C LYS A 622 -42.10 3.64 41.11
N ASP A 623 -41.50 3.22 40.00
CA ASP A 623 -42.20 2.70 38.82
C ASP A 623 -42.08 1.17 38.80
N ASP A 624 -43.02 0.46 39.44
CA ASP A 624 -43.09 -1.01 39.45
C ASP A 624 -43.53 -1.59 38.08
N VAL A 625 -44.08 -0.74 37.21
CA VAL A 625 -44.44 -1.04 35.82
C VAL A 625 -43.76 0.00 34.93
N LEU A 626 -43.44 -0.39 33.69
CA LEU A 626 -42.81 0.52 32.73
C LEU A 626 -43.69 1.75 32.46
N ARG A 627 -43.11 2.94 32.67
CA ARG A 627 -43.73 4.22 32.33
C ARG A 627 -42.92 4.90 31.24
N VAL A 628 -43.59 5.33 30.17
CA VAL A 628 -42.95 5.96 29.01
C VAL A 628 -43.30 7.44 28.98
N VAL A 629 -42.30 8.30 28.86
CA VAL A 629 -42.46 9.75 28.73
C VAL A 629 -41.81 10.17 27.42
N GLN A 630 -42.57 10.79 26.53
CA GLN A 630 -42.07 11.36 25.28
C GLN A 630 -41.57 12.79 25.54
N GLU A 631 -40.51 13.20 24.84
CA GLU A 631 -40.01 14.58 24.85
C GLU A 631 -40.84 15.52 23.95
#